data_AF-A0A6J5EEB0-F1
#
_entry.id   AF-A0A6J5EEB0-F1
#
_cell.length_a   1.000
_cell.length_b   1.000
_cell.length_c   1.000
_cell.angle_alpha   90.00
_cell.angle_beta   90.00
_cell.angle_gamma   90.00
#
_symmetry.space_group_name_H-M   'P 1'
#
loop_
_entity.id
_entity.type
_entity.pdbx_description
1 polymer ?
#
loop_
_entity_poly.entity_id
_entity_poly.type
_entity_poly.pdbx_seq_one_letter_code
_entity_poly.pdbx_strand_id
1 'polypeptide(L)'
;MQTEPSVGSTGGAAADDPSSGTPTPHDPNGVDNRGPREPRPRRATARFMLSHPLHLFSLGFGSGLSPILPGTMGTLFAWASFALFADKLTVIEWGILVVAGFFGGIAVCGFTAKRLGIDDPAPVVWDEIVAFWLVLLMVTPVSFTGQLWAFVLFRFFDMVKPPPIGYFDRRLKGGFGIMFDDLVAAFFTLLVIALWRMAV
;
A
#
# COMPACT_ATOMS: atom_id res chain seq x y z
N MET A 1 -27.35 -64.76 27.40
CA MET A 1 -26.17 -65.61 27.67
C MET A 1 -25.22 -64.76 28.50
N GLN A 2 -25.20 -65.00 29.82
CA GLN A 2 -24.22 -64.48 30.79
C GLN A 2 -22.81 -64.97 30.39
N THR A 3 -21.70 -64.26 30.63
CA THR A 3 -21.01 -64.13 31.93
C THR A 3 -19.98 -62.97 31.96
N GLU A 4 -19.96 -62.21 33.06
CA GLU A 4 -18.86 -61.35 33.60
C GLU A 4 -17.84 -62.19 34.43
N PRO A 5 -16.90 -61.67 35.29
CA PRO A 5 -15.98 -60.48 35.30
C PRO A 5 -14.53 -60.81 35.82
N SER A 6 -13.63 -59.80 35.95
CA SER A 6 -12.44 -59.72 36.85
C SER A 6 -11.76 -58.33 36.70
N VAL A 7 -11.92 -57.29 37.55
CA VAL A 7 -11.51 -56.96 38.95
C VAL A 7 -9.99 -56.75 39.22
N GLY A 8 -9.65 -55.56 39.75
CA GLY A 8 -8.44 -55.23 40.56
C GLY A 8 -7.81 -53.85 40.24
N SER A 9 -8.21 -52.71 40.86
CA SER A 9 -7.71 -52.09 42.12
C SER A 9 -6.18 -51.86 42.15
N THR A 10 -5.65 -50.63 42.16
CA THR A 10 -5.46 -49.68 43.29
C THR A 10 -5.15 -48.27 42.70
N GLY A 11 -5.41 -47.09 43.27
CA GLY A 11 -5.39 -46.59 44.65
C GLY A 11 -4.40 -45.41 44.71
N GLY A 12 -4.87 -44.17 44.94
CA GLY A 12 -3.97 -43.01 45.13
C GLY A 12 -4.67 -41.65 45.07
N ALA A 13 -5.12 -41.17 46.23
CA ALA A 13 -5.65 -39.83 46.46
C ALA A 13 -4.54 -38.89 47.01
N ALA A 14 -4.54 -37.63 46.58
CA ALA A 14 -4.03 -36.44 47.28
C ALA A 14 -4.60 -35.21 46.52
N ALA A 15 -5.60 -34.48 47.02
CA ALA A 15 -5.60 -33.53 48.14
C ALA A 15 -4.77 -32.25 47.86
N ASP A 16 -5.53 -31.18 47.59
CA ASP A 16 -5.33 -29.73 47.68
C ASP A 16 -4.01 -29.13 48.21
N ASP A 17 -3.56 -28.04 47.56
CA ASP A 17 -3.04 -26.85 48.27
C ASP A 17 -3.20 -25.55 47.44
N PRO A 18 -4.02 -24.56 47.88
CA PRO A 18 -4.02 -23.20 47.39
C PRO A 18 -3.28 -22.24 48.34
N SER A 19 -2.46 -21.37 47.74
CA SER A 19 -1.88 -20.12 48.29
C SER A 19 -0.47 -20.18 48.91
N SER A 20 0.50 -19.59 48.21
CA SER A 20 1.48 -18.69 48.82
C SER A 20 2.08 -17.79 47.73
N GLY A 21 1.79 -16.48 47.81
CA GLY A 21 2.43 -15.49 46.97
C GLY A 21 3.91 -15.31 47.34
N THR A 22 4.75 -15.11 46.34
CA THR A 22 6.07 -14.50 46.52
C THR A 22 6.09 -13.20 45.73
N PRO A 23 6.22 -12.02 46.38
CA PRO A 23 6.56 -10.80 45.66
C PRO A 23 7.95 -11.00 45.09
N THR A 24 8.10 -10.92 43.77
CA THR A 24 9.42 -10.89 43.13
C THR A 24 10.22 -9.73 43.73
N PRO A 25 11.47 -9.96 44.16
CA PRO A 25 12.32 -8.89 44.67
C PRO A 25 12.46 -7.78 43.63
N HIS A 26 12.18 -6.55 44.05
CA HIS A 26 12.44 -5.36 43.26
C HIS A 26 13.96 -5.25 43.09
N ASP A 27 14.47 -5.64 41.91
CA ASP A 27 15.87 -5.47 41.56
C ASP A 27 16.17 -3.95 41.51
N PRO A 28 16.99 -3.39 42.43
CA PRO A 28 17.32 -1.98 42.43
C PRO A 28 18.33 -1.62 41.32
N ASN A 29 18.86 -2.62 40.59
CA ASN A 29 19.78 -2.48 39.48
C ASN A 29 19.18 -2.97 38.14
N GLY A 30 17.86 -3.04 38.04
CA GLY A 30 17.14 -3.40 36.82
C GLY A 30 17.40 -2.40 35.70
N VAL A 31 18.54 -2.53 35.02
CA VAL A 31 18.80 -1.91 33.73
C VAL A 31 17.63 -2.36 32.86
N ASP A 32 16.77 -1.43 32.48
CA ASP A 32 15.63 -1.66 31.59
C ASP A 32 16.19 -2.19 30.27
N ASN A 33 16.36 -3.51 30.17
CA ASN A 33 16.96 -4.21 29.05
C ASN A 33 15.96 -4.33 27.88
N ARG A 34 15.01 -3.40 27.80
CA ARG A 34 14.16 -3.20 26.64
C ARG A 34 15.03 -2.49 25.60
N GLY A 35 15.63 -3.30 24.72
CA GLY A 35 16.25 -2.80 23.49
C GLY A 35 15.32 -1.84 22.73
N PRO A 36 15.85 -1.08 21.75
CA PRO A 36 15.09 -0.03 21.07
C PRO A 36 13.71 -0.53 20.64
N ARG A 37 12.63 0.06 21.17
CA ARG A 37 11.26 -0.33 20.80
C ARG A 37 11.08 -0.07 19.32
N GLU A 38 10.90 -1.12 18.53
CA GLU A 38 10.58 -0.94 17.11
C GLU A 38 9.30 -0.09 16.96
N PRO A 39 9.29 0.87 16.02
CA PRO A 39 8.13 1.72 15.81
C PRO A 39 6.91 0.87 15.44
N ARG A 40 5.83 0.97 16.23
CA ARG A 40 4.58 0.27 15.90
C ARG A 40 3.95 0.88 14.65
N PRO A 41 3.43 0.06 13.72
CA PRO A 41 2.66 0.54 12.58
C PRO A 41 1.53 1.48 13.01
N ARG A 42 1.40 2.62 12.32
CA ARG A 42 0.35 3.63 12.55
C ARG A 42 -0.74 3.50 11.49
N ARG A 43 -1.97 3.83 11.87
CA ARG A 43 -3.10 3.89 10.92
C ARG A 43 -3.10 5.21 10.17
N ALA A 44 -3.31 5.16 8.85
CA ALA A 44 -3.64 6.35 8.07
C ALA A 44 -5.06 6.83 8.44
N THR A 45 -5.16 8.05 8.94
CA THR A 45 -6.42 8.70 9.35
C THR A 45 -6.45 10.12 8.80
N ALA A 46 -7.62 10.76 8.76
CA ALA A 46 -7.72 12.17 8.37
C ALA A 46 -6.83 13.07 9.26
N ARG A 47 -6.77 12.79 10.57
CA ARG A 47 -5.87 13.50 11.49
C ARG A 47 -4.39 13.31 11.15
N PHE A 48 -4.00 12.09 10.77
CA PHE A 48 -2.63 11.83 10.31
C PHE A 48 -2.34 12.57 9.00
N MET A 49 -3.25 12.54 8.04
CA MET A 49 -3.12 13.24 6.77
C MET A 49 -2.90 14.74 6.95
N LEU A 50 -3.67 15.37 7.83
CA LEU A 50 -3.58 16.81 8.10
C LEU A 50 -2.40 17.20 9.00
N SER A 51 -1.65 16.23 9.55
CA SER A 51 -0.52 16.51 10.44
C SER A 51 0.75 16.98 9.72
N HIS A 52 0.86 16.76 8.41
CA HIS A 52 2.01 17.19 7.61
C HIS A 52 1.60 17.35 6.13
N PRO A 53 2.05 18.40 5.42
CA PRO A 53 1.67 18.62 4.03
C PRO A 53 2.02 17.46 3.10
N LEU A 54 3.17 16.79 3.33
CA LEU A 54 3.54 15.61 2.54
C LEU A 54 2.53 14.46 2.66
N HIS A 55 1.84 14.33 3.80
CA HIS A 55 0.81 13.30 3.96
C HIS A 55 -0.41 13.59 3.09
N LEU A 56 -0.75 14.86 2.87
CA LEU A 56 -1.84 15.25 1.99
C LEU A 56 -1.58 14.78 0.55
N PHE A 57 -0.37 14.98 0.05
CA PHE A 57 0.01 14.51 -1.28
C PHE A 57 0.09 12.99 -1.34
N SER A 58 0.82 12.34 -0.42
CA SER A 58 0.99 10.89 -0.45
C SER A 58 -0.34 10.14 -0.35
N LEU A 59 -1.31 10.68 0.40
CA LEU A 59 -2.62 10.06 0.60
C LEU A 59 -3.67 10.52 -0.43
N GLY A 60 -3.23 11.16 -1.52
CA GLY A 60 -4.09 11.55 -2.64
C GLY A 60 -5.20 12.53 -2.25
N PHE A 61 -4.91 13.49 -1.37
CA PHE A 61 -5.89 14.44 -0.83
C PHE A 61 -7.09 13.78 -0.13
N GLY A 62 -6.90 12.56 0.37
CA GLY A 62 -7.91 11.78 1.10
C GLY A 62 -8.45 10.60 0.33
N SER A 63 -8.18 10.46 -0.97
CA SER A 63 -8.58 9.28 -1.74
C SER A 63 -7.97 7.98 -1.17
N GLY A 64 -6.71 8.05 -0.73
CA GLY A 64 -6.01 6.95 -0.07
C GLY A 64 -6.53 6.60 1.32
N LEU A 65 -7.40 7.44 1.91
CA LEU A 65 -8.07 7.11 3.19
C LEU A 65 -9.33 6.26 2.99
N SER A 66 -9.68 5.91 1.75
CA SER A 66 -10.84 5.07 1.46
C SER A 66 -10.75 3.73 2.20
N PRO A 67 -11.85 3.27 2.85
CA PRO A 67 -11.89 1.95 3.46
C PRO A 67 -11.96 0.82 2.41
N ILE A 68 -12.32 1.15 1.17
CA ILE A 68 -12.51 0.20 0.08
C ILE A 68 -11.50 0.53 -1.02
N LEU A 69 -10.57 -0.40 -1.27
CA LEU A 69 -9.53 -0.33 -2.30
C LEU A 69 -8.95 1.09 -2.45
N PRO A 70 -8.14 1.56 -1.47
CA PRO A 70 -7.52 2.88 -1.49
C PRO A 70 -6.95 3.24 -2.86
N GLY A 71 -6.28 2.28 -3.48
CA GLY A 71 -5.70 2.49 -4.80
C GLY A 71 -6.70 2.77 -5.92
N THR A 72 -7.84 2.07 -5.91
CA THR A 72 -8.90 2.38 -6.89
C THR A 72 -9.40 3.81 -6.71
N MET A 73 -9.53 4.30 -5.48
CA MET A 73 -9.92 5.70 -5.21
C MET A 73 -8.81 6.68 -5.60
N GLY A 74 -7.54 6.33 -5.39
CA GLY A 74 -6.39 7.09 -5.86
C GLY A 74 -6.39 7.26 -7.38
N THR A 75 -6.54 6.15 -8.10
CA THR A 75 -6.60 6.13 -9.57
C THR A 75 -7.84 6.88 -10.10
N LEU A 76 -9.00 6.77 -9.45
CA LEU A 76 -10.20 7.54 -9.81
C LEU A 76 -10.00 9.04 -9.58
N PHE A 77 -9.36 9.42 -8.47
CA PHE A 77 -8.97 10.82 -8.23
C PHE A 77 -8.05 11.32 -9.33
N ALA A 78 -7.07 10.53 -9.76
CA ALA A 78 -6.18 10.85 -10.86
C ALA A 78 -6.94 11.10 -12.16
N TRP A 79 -7.91 10.24 -12.49
CA TRP A 79 -8.77 10.42 -13.66
C TRP A 79 -9.58 11.72 -13.56
N ALA A 80 -10.25 11.95 -12.43
CA ALA A 80 -11.07 13.13 -12.21
C ALA A 80 -10.24 14.42 -12.28
N SER A 81 -9.05 14.44 -11.67
CA SER A 81 -8.15 15.59 -11.71
C SER A 81 -7.59 15.81 -13.11
N PHE A 82 -7.22 14.75 -13.84
CA PHE A 82 -6.80 14.89 -15.24
C PHE A 82 -7.89 15.52 -16.09
N ALA A 83 -9.13 15.02 -16.00
CA ALA A 83 -10.26 15.57 -16.74
C ALA A 83 -10.54 17.05 -16.39
N LEU A 84 -10.35 17.45 -15.12
CA LEU A 84 -10.56 18.83 -14.65
C LEU A 84 -9.51 19.83 -15.17
N PHE A 85 -8.31 19.35 -15.50
CA PHE A 85 -7.17 20.18 -15.93
C PHE A 85 -6.73 19.91 -17.38
N ALA A 86 -7.37 18.98 -18.09
CA ALA A 86 -7.00 18.57 -19.45
C ALA A 86 -7.04 19.73 -20.46
N ASP A 87 -7.97 20.66 -20.30
CA ASP A 87 -8.14 21.85 -21.14
C ASP A 87 -7.35 23.08 -20.64
N LYS A 88 -6.79 23.00 -19.42
CA LYS A 88 -6.08 24.11 -18.76
C LYS A 88 -4.56 23.99 -18.85
N LEU A 89 -4.05 22.78 -19.06
CA LEU A 89 -2.63 22.50 -19.14
C LEU A 89 -2.28 21.99 -20.53
N THR A 90 -1.19 22.50 -21.08
CA THR A 90 -0.56 21.99 -22.29
C THR A 90 0.04 20.60 -22.05
N VAL A 91 0.31 19.88 -23.13
CA VAL A 91 1.01 18.58 -23.07
C VAL A 91 2.36 18.69 -22.36
N ILE A 92 3.08 19.80 -22.57
CA ILE A 92 4.39 20.04 -21.94
C ILE A 92 4.22 20.23 -20.43
N GLU A 93 3.23 21.02 -19.99
CA GLU A 93 2.96 21.25 -18.57
C GLU A 93 2.53 19.96 -17.86
N TRP A 94 1.70 19.13 -18.51
CA TRP A 94 1.39 17.79 -18.03
C TRP A 94 2.64 16.90 -17.92
N GLY A 95 3.51 16.93 -18.93
CA GLY A 95 4.78 16.19 -18.91
C GLY A 95 5.67 16.63 -17.75
N ILE A 96 5.80 17.94 -17.52
CA ILE A 96 6.53 18.49 -16.37
C ILE A 96 5.89 18.04 -15.06
N LEU A 97 4.55 18.10 -14.95
CA LEU A 97 3.83 17.69 -13.75
C LEU A 97 4.04 16.21 -13.43
N VAL A 98 3.99 15.33 -14.43
CA VAL A 98 4.25 13.89 -14.27
C VAL A 98 5.68 13.64 -13.85
N VAL A 99 6.67 14.27 -14.51
CA VAL A 99 8.09 14.10 -14.19
C VAL A 99 8.39 14.62 -12.78
N ALA A 100 7.93 15.83 -12.45
CA ALA A 100 8.09 16.42 -11.12
C ALA A 100 7.34 15.61 -10.06
N GLY A 101 6.15 15.11 -10.38
CA GLY A 101 5.34 14.25 -9.52
C GLY A 101 6.01 12.91 -9.24
N PHE A 102 6.70 12.33 -10.22
CA PHE A 102 7.47 11.10 -10.05
C PHE A 102 8.65 11.32 -9.08
N PHE A 103 9.52 12.28 -9.38
CA PHE A 103 10.71 12.55 -8.56
C PHE A 103 10.36 13.09 -7.17
N GLY A 104 9.38 13.99 -7.07
CA GLY A 104 8.85 14.46 -5.79
C GLY A 104 8.15 13.36 -5.00
N GLY A 105 7.45 12.47 -5.69
CA GLY A 105 6.78 11.29 -5.14
C GLY A 105 7.73 10.35 -4.40
N ILE A 106 8.95 10.17 -4.90
CA ILE A 106 9.99 9.36 -4.21
C ILE A 106 10.21 9.86 -2.77
N ALA A 107 10.29 11.18 -2.58
CA ALA A 107 10.45 11.78 -1.26
C ALA A 107 9.15 11.74 -0.45
N VAL A 108 8.02 12.08 -1.07
CA VAL A 108 6.70 12.19 -0.45
C VAL A 108 6.19 10.83 0.05
N CYS A 109 6.16 9.82 -0.82
CA CYS A 109 5.74 8.46 -0.50
C CYS A 109 6.70 7.82 0.51
N GLY A 110 8.02 7.98 0.28
CA GLY A 110 9.04 7.46 1.19
C GLY A 110 8.96 8.07 2.59
N PHE A 111 8.65 9.36 2.71
CA PHE A 111 8.42 10.03 3.99
C PHE A 111 7.19 9.45 4.70
N THR A 112 6.06 9.34 4.00
CA THR A 112 4.81 8.84 4.60
C THR A 112 4.92 7.37 4.99
N ALA A 113 5.53 6.52 4.16
CA ALA A 113 5.78 5.10 4.48
C ALA A 113 6.58 4.94 5.78
N LYS A 114 7.69 5.69 5.92
CA LYS A 114 8.48 5.71 7.16
C LYS A 114 7.69 6.19 8.37
N ARG A 115 6.80 7.17 8.21
CA ARG A 115 5.95 7.70 9.31
C ARG A 115 4.83 6.75 9.70
N LEU A 116 4.33 5.95 8.76
CA LEU A 116 3.38 4.88 9.02
C LEU A 116 4.07 3.64 9.61
N GLY A 117 5.37 3.46 9.39
CA GLY A 117 6.12 2.28 9.85
C GLY A 117 5.72 1.02 9.08
N ILE A 118 5.33 1.19 7.81
CA ILE A 118 4.87 0.13 6.91
C ILE A 118 5.61 0.33 5.59
N ASP A 119 6.25 -0.72 5.09
CA ASP A 119 6.79 -0.75 3.74
C ASP A 119 5.61 -0.86 2.75
N ASP A 120 5.59 0.01 1.74
CA ASP A 120 4.53 0.08 0.72
C ASP A 120 3.08 0.10 1.29
N PRO A 121 2.72 1.15 2.05
CA PRO A 121 1.41 1.22 2.69
C PRO A 121 0.29 1.53 1.69
N ALA A 122 -0.72 0.67 1.61
CA ALA A 122 -1.88 0.83 0.72
C ALA A 122 -2.57 2.23 0.71
N PRO A 123 -2.61 3.01 1.80
CA PRO A 123 -3.15 4.38 1.76
C PRO A 123 -2.30 5.40 0.99
N VAL A 124 -1.04 5.11 0.71
CA VAL A 124 -0.18 5.94 -0.13
C VAL A 124 -0.51 5.62 -1.58
N VAL A 125 -1.03 6.60 -2.32
CA VAL A 125 -1.60 6.42 -3.66
C VAL A 125 -1.12 7.48 -4.66
N TRP A 126 -0.05 8.21 -4.31
CA TRP A 126 0.49 9.28 -5.14
C TRP A 126 1.21 8.76 -6.39
N ASP A 127 1.92 7.64 -6.23
CA ASP A 127 2.42 6.78 -7.30
C ASP A 127 1.34 6.47 -8.33
N GLU A 128 0.18 6.00 -7.89
CA GLU A 128 -0.90 5.61 -8.80
C GLU A 128 -1.47 6.82 -9.54
N ILE A 129 -1.56 7.95 -8.84
CA ILE A 129 -2.04 9.21 -9.41
C ILE A 129 -1.12 9.68 -10.54
N VAL A 130 0.19 9.73 -10.27
CA VAL A 130 1.18 10.19 -11.24
C VAL A 130 1.29 9.22 -12.42
N ALA A 131 1.31 7.92 -12.15
CA ALA A 131 1.38 6.89 -13.17
C ALA A 131 0.12 6.90 -14.07
N PHE A 132 -1.07 7.07 -13.49
CA PHE A 132 -2.29 7.13 -14.28
C PHE A 132 -2.43 8.43 -15.08
N TRP A 133 -1.92 9.57 -14.58
CA TRP A 133 -1.78 10.77 -15.41
C TRP A 133 -0.87 10.55 -16.61
N LEU A 134 0.25 9.83 -16.44
CA LEU A 134 1.11 9.46 -17.57
C LEU A 134 0.34 8.60 -18.60
N VAL A 135 -0.42 7.61 -18.13
CA VAL A 135 -1.26 6.79 -19.03
C VAL A 135 -2.23 7.66 -19.82
N LEU A 136 -3.01 8.50 -19.13
CA LEU A 136 -4.00 9.38 -19.77
C LEU A 136 -3.37 10.39 -20.73
N LEU A 137 -2.23 10.97 -20.38
CA LEU A 137 -1.48 11.90 -21.22
C LEU A 137 -1.06 11.24 -22.55
N MET A 138 -0.62 9.99 -22.49
CA MET A 138 -0.10 9.26 -23.66
C MET A 138 -1.20 8.69 -24.56
N VAL A 139 -2.37 8.35 -24.01
CA VAL A 139 -3.49 7.79 -24.80
C VAL A 139 -4.41 8.86 -25.36
N THR A 140 -4.49 10.04 -24.73
CA THR A 140 -5.37 11.13 -25.19
C THR A 140 -4.87 11.71 -26.52
N PRO A 141 -5.75 12.03 -27.49
CA PRO A 141 -7.22 11.97 -27.43
C PRO A 141 -7.79 10.56 -27.63
N VAL A 142 -8.67 10.14 -26.72
CA VAL A 142 -9.48 8.91 -26.80
C VAL A 142 -10.89 9.18 -26.27
N SER A 143 -11.86 8.36 -26.69
CA SER A 143 -13.21 8.39 -26.15
C SER A 143 -13.23 8.01 -24.67
N PHE A 144 -14.35 8.31 -23.99
CA PHE A 144 -14.56 7.89 -22.60
C PHE A 144 -14.36 6.38 -22.42
N THR A 145 -14.86 5.57 -23.36
CA THR A 145 -14.65 4.11 -23.36
C THR A 145 -13.17 3.74 -23.46
N GLY A 146 -12.37 4.49 -24.23
CA GLY A 146 -10.92 4.29 -24.29
C GLY A 146 -10.23 4.61 -22.96
N GLN A 147 -10.64 5.69 -22.28
CA GLN A 147 -10.14 6.03 -20.94
C GLN A 147 -10.53 4.96 -19.91
N LEU A 148 -11.75 4.43 -19.99
CA LEU A 148 -12.20 3.34 -19.12
C LEU A 148 -11.37 2.07 -19.32
N TRP A 149 -11.04 1.72 -20.57
CA TRP A 149 -10.13 0.59 -20.82
C TRP A 149 -8.73 0.85 -20.30
N ALA A 150 -8.20 2.07 -20.45
CA ALA A 150 -6.92 2.44 -19.85
C ALA A 150 -6.93 2.31 -18.33
N PHE A 151 -8.01 2.73 -17.67
CA PHE A 151 -8.23 2.56 -16.23
C PHE A 151 -8.22 1.09 -15.81
N VAL A 152 -9.00 0.25 -16.51
CA VAL A 152 -9.11 -1.18 -16.20
C VAL A 152 -7.76 -1.89 -16.40
N LEU A 153 -7.08 -1.62 -17.51
CA LEU A 153 -5.77 -2.20 -17.80
C LEU A 153 -4.71 -1.77 -16.77
N PHE A 154 -4.67 -0.48 -16.43
CA PHE A 154 -3.76 0.03 -15.40
C PHE A 154 -3.97 -0.66 -14.06
N ARG A 155 -5.21 -0.71 -13.57
CA ARG A 155 -5.52 -1.41 -12.31
C ARG A 155 -5.24 -2.90 -12.38
N PHE A 156 -5.46 -3.53 -13.52
CA PHE A 156 -5.10 -4.93 -13.71
C PHE A 156 -3.59 -5.14 -13.54
N PHE A 157 -2.75 -4.33 -14.19
CA PHE A 157 -1.30 -4.48 -14.10
C PHE A 157 -0.74 -4.13 -12.73
N ASP A 158 -1.25 -3.06 -12.11
CA ASP A 158 -0.88 -2.65 -10.76
C ASP A 158 -1.25 -3.74 -9.71
N MET A 159 -2.46 -4.33 -9.78
CA MET A 159 -2.86 -5.38 -8.83
C MET A 159 -2.17 -6.73 -9.08
N VAL A 160 -1.93 -7.11 -10.33
CA VAL A 160 -1.42 -8.45 -10.69
C VAL A 160 0.11 -8.53 -10.60
N LYS A 161 0.82 -7.43 -10.87
CA LYS A 161 2.29 -7.36 -10.92
C LYS A 161 2.94 -8.55 -11.68
N PRO A 162 2.58 -8.80 -12.96
CA PRO A 162 3.09 -9.98 -13.68
C PRO A 162 4.63 -9.97 -13.77
N PRO A 163 5.31 -11.13 -13.74
CA PRO A 163 6.76 -11.19 -13.93
C PRO A 163 7.17 -10.52 -15.27
N PRO A 164 8.27 -9.74 -15.36
CA PRO A 164 9.40 -9.59 -14.42
C PRO A 164 9.23 -8.52 -13.32
N ILE A 165 8.05 -7.90 -13.20
CA ILE A 165 7.76 -6.78 -12.29
C ILE A 165 8.05 -7.15 -10.82
N GLY A 166 7.46 -8.26 -10.35
CA GLY A 166 7.67 -8.74 -8.97
C GLY A 166 9.11 -9.18 -8.63
N TYR A 167 10.03 -9.27 -9.61
CA TYR A 167 11.44 -9.59 -9.35
C TYR A 167 12.26 -8.34 -8.98
N PHE A 168 12.01 -7.21 -9.64
CA PHE A 168 12.67 -5.93 -9.33
C PHE A 168 12.07 -5.25 -8.09
N ASP A 169 10.76 -5.39 -7.90
CA ASP A 169 10.01 -4.90 -6.73
C ASP A 169 10.67 -5.32 -5.41
N ARG A 170 11.12 -6.58 -5.30
CA ARG A 170 11.78 -7.11 -4.09
C ARG A 170 13.12 -6.45 -3.75
N ARG A 171 13.76 -5.74 -4.68
CA ARG A 171 15.08 -5.12 -4.49
C ARG A 171 15.03 -3.62 -4.29
N LEU A 172 13.97 -2.95 -4.73
CA LEU A 172 13.82 -1.50 -4.62
C LEU A 172 12.94 -1.17 -3.42
N LYS A 173 13.51 -0.53 -2.40
CA LYS A 173 12.79 -0.20 -1.16
C LYS A 173 12.58 1.29 -0.99
N GLY A 174 11.60 1.64 -0.15
CA GLY A 174 11.24 3.02 0.15
C GLY A 174 10.53 3.69 -1.02
N GLY A 175 10.51 5.02 -1.03
CA GLY A 175 9.69 5.77 -1.98
C GLY A 175 10.05 5.56 -3.46
N PHE A 176 11.28 5.15 -3.78
CA PHE A 176 11.62 4.81 -5.18
C PHE A 176 10.95 3.52 -5.63
N GLY A 177 10.92 2.50 -4.76
CA GLY A 177 10.21 1.25 -5.05
C GLY A 177 8.72 1.50 -5.29
N ILE A 178 8.10 2.26 -4.38
CA ILE A 178 6.69 2.66 -4.45
C ILE A 178 6.39 3.34 -5.80
N MET A 179 7.09 4.44 -6.14
CA MET A 179 6.84 5.15 -7.40
C MET A 179 7.15 4.32 -8.65
N PHE A 180 8.18 3.47 -8.59
CA PHE A 180 8.63 2.70 -9.75
C PHE A 180 7.66 1.57 -10.10
N ASP A 181 7.01 0.95 -9.12
CA ASP A 181 6.09 -0.16 -9.34
C ASP A 181 4.91 0.26 -10.25
N ASP A 182 4.26 1.37 -9.93
CA ASP A 182 3.17 1.92 -10.75
C ASP A 182 3.62 2.47 -12.09
N LEU A 183 4.85 2.98 -12.18
CA LEU A 183 5.42 3.39 -13.46
C LEU A 183 5.56 2.19 -14.40
N VAL A 184 5.91 1.03 -13.85
CA VAL A 184 5.98 -0.21 -14.62
C VAL A 184 4.59 -0.69 -15.02
N ALA A 185 3.59 -0.62 -14.13
CA ALA A 185 2.19 -0.89 -14.47
C ALA A 185 1.66 0.02 -15.59
N ALA A 186 1.99 1.32 -15.55
CA ALA A 186 1.69 2.28 -16.61
C ALA A 186 2.35 1.90 -17.94
N PHE A 187 3.62 1.47 -17.91
CA PHE A 187 4.32 0.99 -19.11
C PHE A 187 3.61 -0.20 -19.76
N PHE A 188 3.23 -1.22 -19.00
CA PHE A 188 2.50 -2.39 -19.54
C PHE A 188 1.14 -2.01 -20.10
N THR A 189 0.43 -1.11 -19.43
CA THR A 189 -0.84 -0.56 -19.90
C THR A 189 -0.69 0.10 -21.27
N LEU A 190 0.29 0.99 -21.41
CA LEU A 190 0.57 1.69 -22.65
C LEU A 190 1.04 0.74 -23.76
N LEU A 191 1.86 -0.26 -23.42
CA LEU A 191 2.31 -1.27 -24.36
C LEU A 191 1.13 -2.06 -24.94
N VAL A 192 0.20 -2.54 -24.11
CA VAL A 192 -1.00 -3.26 -24.58
C VAL A 192 -1.85 -2.39 -25.48
N ILE A 193 -2.10 -1.14 -25.08
CA ILE A 193 -2.88 -0.19 -25.89
C ILE A 193 -2.19 0.08 -27.23
N ALA A 194 -0.87 0.26 -27.24
CA ALA A 194 -0.10 0.47 -28.46
C ALA A 194 -0.16 -0.75 -29.40
N LEU A 195 0.03 -1.95 -28.87
CA LEU A 195 -0.08 -3.20 -29.64
C LEU A 195 -1.48 -3.37 -30.24
N TRP A 196 -2.53 -3.10 -29.46
CA TRP A 196 -3.91 -3.13 -29.94
C TRP A 196 -4.12 -2.15 -31.10
N ARG A 197 -3.67 -0.89 -30.96
CA ARG A 197 -3.79 0.15 -32.00
C ARG A 197 -3.01 -0.16 -33.28
N MET A 198 -1.98 -1.01 -33.21
CA MET A 198 -1.25 -1.48 -34.41
C MET A 198 -1.94 -2.66 -35.10
N ALA A 199 -2.82 -3.37 -34.39
CA ALA A 199 -3.51 -4.56 -34.90
C ALA A 199 -4.89 -4.26 -35.52
N VAL A 200 -5.42 -3.05 -35.31
CA VAL A 200 -6.71 -2.56 -35.84
C VAL A 200 -6.51 -1.42 -36.81
#